data_AF-A0A7W0A133-F1
#
_entry.id   AF-A0A7W0A133-F1
#
_cell.length_a   1.000
_cell.length_b   1.000
_cell.length_c   1.000
_cell.angle_alpha   90.00
_cell.angle_beta   90.00
_cell.angle_gamma   90.00
#
_symmetry.space_group_name_H-M   'P 1'
#
loop_
_entity.id
_entity.type
_entity.pdbx_description
1 polymer ?
#
loop_
_entity_poly.entity_id
_entity_poly.type
_entity_poly.pdbx_seq_one_letter_code
_entity_poly.pdbx_strand_id
1 'polypeptide(L)'
;VVTLASLVPGGPGAGIAAPRLLIAITAGGLAGALVDSLLGGTVQGAYAAADGTEVPDDLVRLGRRGRLVRGWRWVTNDAVNLAATVTGAAVAATMT
;
A
#
# COMPACT_ATOMS: atom_id res chain seq x y z
N VAL A 1 -16.25 9.55 -0.63
CA VAL A 1 -16.11 10.43 0.57
C VAL A 1 -14.63 10.72 0.86
N VAL A 2 -13.79 10.89 -0.16
CA VAL A 2 -12.55 11.69 -0.03
C VAL A 2 -12.64 12.74 -1.11
N THR A 3 -12.73 13.98 -0.67
CA THR A 3 -13.08 15.15 -1.45
C THR A 3 -11.90 15.57 -2.32
N LEU A 4 -11.94 15.23 -3.61
CA LEU A 4 -11.07 15.80 -4.66
C LEU A 4 -11.15 17.34 -4.72
N ALA A 5 -12.16 17.96 -4.10
CA ALA A 5 -12.34 19.41 -4.06
C ALA A 5 -11.40 20.16 -3.09
N SER A 6 -10.53 19.47 -2.33
CA SER A 6 -9.46 20.14 -1.57
C SER A 6 -8.19 20.40 -2.39
N LEU A 7 -8.13 19.89 -3.63
CA LEU A 7 -6.98 20.02 -4.53
C LEU A 7 -7.17 21.11 -5.60
N VAL A 8 -7.70 22.27 -5.22
CA VAL A 8 -7.56 23.50 -6.04
C VAL A 8 -6.56 24.41 -5.33
N PRO A 9 -5.25 24.31 -5.64
CA PRO A 9 -4.26 25.22 -5.09
C PRO A 9 -4.35 26.55 -5.85
N GLY A 10 -5.06 27.52 -5.28
CA GLY A 10 -5.29 28.82 -5.92
C GLY A 10 -5.29 30.02 -4.97
N GLY A 11 -4.68 29.91 -3.78
CA GLY A 11 -4.51 31.03 -2.85
C GLY A 11 -3.12 31.70 -3.01
N PRO A 12 -2.95 32.99 -2.64
CA PRO A 12 -1.75 33.80 -2.93
C PRO A 12 -0.42 33.36 -2.27
N GLY A 13 -0.34 32.14 -1.73
CA GLY A 13 0.87 31.55 -1.12
C GLY A 13 1.33 30.23 -1.77
N ALA A 14 0.71 29.78 -2.87
CA ALA A 14 0.94 28.46 -3.46
C ALA A 14 2.30 28.29 -4.19
N GLY A 15 3.00 29.38 -4.50
CA GLY A 15 4.17 29.35 -5.41
C GLY A 15 5.44 28.65 -4.87
N ILE A 16 5.58 28.51 -3.55
CA ILE A 16 6.76 27.88 -2.91
C ILE A 16 6.39 26.58 -2.19
N ALA A 17 5.14 26.43 -1.76
CA ALA A 17 4.63 25.22 -1.10
C ALA A 17 4.31 24.09 -2.11
N ALA A 18 3.83 24.42 -3.31
CA ALA A 18 3.40 23.44 -4.30
C ALA A 18 4.51 22.46 -4.76
N PRO A 19 5.73 22.91 -5.14
CA PRO A 19 6.77 21.98 -5.58
C PRO A 19 7.31 21.11 -4.44
N ARG A 20 7.42 21.65 -3.22
CA ARG A 20 7.90 20.89 -2.06
C ARG A 20 6.88 19.83 -1.63
N LEU A 21 5.59 20.17 -1.60
CA LEU A 21 4.52 19.19 -1.39
C LEU A 21 4.51 18.11 -2.48
N LEU A 22 4.68 18.50 -3.75
CA LEU A 22 4.69 17.56 -4.87
C LEU A 22 5.85 16.56 -4.72
N ILE A 23 7.04 17.03 -4.36
CA ILE A 23 8.19 16.16 -4.09
C ILE A 23 7.90 15.25 -2.90
N ALA A 24 7.38 15.79 -1.80
CA ALA A 24 7.06 15.01 -0.59
C ALA A 24 6.04 13.90 -0.85
N ILE A 25 4.94 14.21 -1.56
CA ILE A 25 3.90 13.24 -1.92
C ILE A 25 4.44 12.20 -2.90
N THR A 26 5.24 12.60 -3.88
CA THR A 26 5.81 11.67 -4.87
C THR A 26 6.83 10.72 -4.22
N ALA A 27 7.72 11.24 -3.37
CA ALA A 27 8.69 10.44 -2.64
C ALA A 27 8.01 9.50 -1.64
N GLY A 28 7.01 9.99 -0.91
CA GLY A 28 6.20 9.17 0.00
C GLY A 28 5.44 8.07 -0.73
N GLY A 29 4.77 8.41 -1.83
CA GLY A 29 4.06 7.44 -2.67
C GLY A 29 4.98 6.36 -3.24
N LEU A 30 6.17 6.74 -3.72
CA LEU A 30 7.16 5.80 -4.22
C LEU A 30 7.69 4.87 -3.12
N ALA A 31 8.03 5.42 -1.95
CA ALA A 31 8.48 4.63 -0.81
C ALA A 31 7.41 3.63 -0.34
N GLY A 32 6.15 4.07 -0.26
CA GLY A 32 5.02 3.20 0.06
C GLY A 32 4.84 2.07 -0.95
N ALA A 33 4.89 2.37 -2.25
CA ALA A 33 4.75 1.37 -3.31
C ALA A 33 5.90 0.33 -3.32
N LEU A 34 7.12 0.75 -3.00
CA LEU A 34 8.27 -0.15 -2.88
C LEU A 34 8.10 -1.11 -1.69
N VAL A 35 7.66 -0.60 -0.54
CA VAL A 35 7.36 -1.42 0.64
C VAL A 35 6.21 -2.38 0.37
N ASP A 36 5.15 -1.92 -0.29
CA ASP A 36 4.01 -2.77 -0.69
C ASP A 36 4.45 -3.93 -1.57
N SER A 37 5.22 -3.64 -2.63
CA SER A 37 5.70 -4.67 -3.56
C SER A 37 6.67 -5.64 -2.89
N LEU A 38 7.56 -5.14 -2.03
CA LEU A 38 8.52 -5.98 -1.31
C LEU A 38 7.82 -6.91 -0.32
N LEU A 39 6.94 -6.36 0.53
CA LEU A 39 6.23 -7.13 1.55
C LEU A 39 5.16 -8.04 0.93
N GLY A 40 4.45 -7.58 -0.10
CA GLY A 40 3.49 -8.37 -0.88
C GLY A 40 4.17 -9.54 -1.61
N GLY A 41 5.38 -9.33 -2.12
CA GLY A 41 6.18 -10.33 -2.81
C GLY A 41 6.91 -11.32 -1.89
N THR A 42 7.15 -10.98 -0.62
CA THR A 42 8.01 -11.81 0.26
C THR A 42 7.30 -12.32 1.50
N VAL A 43 6.44 -11.50 2.12
CA VAL A 43 5.85 -11.79 3.43
C VAL A 43 4.37 -12.12 3.32
N GLN A 44 3.64 -11.54 2.37
CA GLN A 44 2.20 -11.79 2.21
C GLN A 44 1.93 -13.27 1.91
N GLY A 45 0.98 -13.85 2.66
CA GLY A 45 0.53 -15.20 2.46
C GLY A 45 -0.14 -15.38 1.10
N ALA A 46 0.40 -16.25 0.25
CA ALA A 46 -0.26 -16.69 -0.99
C ALA A 46 -0.73 -18.12 -0.84
N TYR A 47 -1.96 -18.40 -1.27
CA TYR A 47 -2.60 -19.72 -1.12
C TYR A 47 -2.89 -20.33 -2.48
N ALA A 48 -2.75 -21.65 -2.60
CA ALA A 48 -3.16 -22.38 -3.79
C ALA A 48 -4.07 -23.55 -3.44
N ALA A 49 -4.95 -23.91 -4.38
CA ALA A 49 -5.79 -25.08 -4.31
C ALA A 49 -4.99 -26.36 -4.61
N ALA A 50 -5.63 -27.52 -4.47
CA ALA A 50 -4.98 -28.82 -4.69
C ALA A 50 -4.50 -29.01 -6.14
N ASP A 51 -5.13 -28.33 -7.10
CA ASP A 51 -4.77 -28.33 -8.53
C ASP A 51 -3.65 -27.34 -8.89
N GLY A 52 -3.12 -26.60 -7.90
CA GLY A 52 -2.07 -25.62 -8.10
C GLY A 52 -2.56 -24.24 -8.55
N THR A 53 -3.87 -24.03 -8.69
CA THR A 53 -4.42 -22.69 -8.96
C THR A 53 -4.31 -21.78 -7.75
N GLU A 54 -3.89 -20.53 -7.95
CA GLU A 54 -3.83 -19.53 -6.89
C GLU A 54 -5.26 -19.19 -6.42
N VAL A 55 -5.44 -19.16 -5.11
CA VAL A 55 -6.73 -18.92 -4.47
C VAL A 55 -6.74 -17.48 -3.94
N PRO A 56 -7.68 -16.63 -4.39
CA PRO A 56 -7.87 -15.30 -3.82
C PRO A 56 -8.06 -15.33 -2.31
N ASP A 57 -7.45 -14.39 -1.59
CA ASP A 57 -7.52 -14.28 -0.13
C ASP A 57 -8.95 -14.31 0.42
N ASP A 58 -9.90 -13.69 -0.29
CA ASP A 58 -11.31 -13.67 0.09
C ASP A 58 -11.91 -15.08 0.16
N LEU A 59 -11.54 -15.96 -0.78
CA LEU A 59 -12.01 -17.34 -0.81
C LEU A 59 -11.35 -18.19 0.29
N VAL A 60 -10.11 -17.87 0.67
CA VAL A 60 -9.42 -18.51 1.81
C VAL A 60 -10.12 -18.15 3.12
N ARG A 61 -10.50 -16.88 3.30
CA ARG A 61 -11.23 -16.40 4.49
C ARG A 61 -12.63 -17.03 4.62
N LEU A 62 -13.28 -17.33 3.50
CA LEU A 62 -14.55 -18.05 3.44
C LEU A 62 -14.42 -19.58 3.69
N GLY A 63 -13.21 -20.07 4.01
CA GLY A 63 -13.00 -21.45 4.45
C GLY A 63 -12.62 -22.43 3.33
N ARG A 64 -12.33 -21.97 2.10
CA ARG A 64 -11.71 -22.85 1.10
C ARG A 64 -10.32 -23.25 1.58
N ARG A 65 -10.02 -24.56 1.53
CA ARG A 65 -8.73 -25.14 1.94
C ARG A 65 -7.62 -24.78 0.93
N GLY A 66 -7.16 -23.54 0.96
CA GLY A 66 -5.92 -23.14 0.31
C GLY A 66 -4.73 -23.63 1.13
N ARG A 67 -3.77 -24.31 0.50
CA ARG A 67 -2.46 -24.58 1.11
C ARG A 67 -1.62 -23.32 0.96
N LEU A 68 -0.95 -22.91 2.04
CA LEU A 68 0.00 -21.79 1.98
C LEU A 68 1.17 -22.18 1.07
N VAL A 69 1.42 -21.39 0.03
CA VAL A 69 2.49 -21.59 -0.95
C VAL A 69 3.68 -20.69 -0.66
N ARG A 70 3.43 -19.46 -0.20
CA ARG A 70 4.46 -18.44 0.09
C ARG A 70 4.00 -17.55 1.25
N GLY A 71 4.96 -16.92 1.92
CA GLY A 71 4.72 -15.89 2.92
C GLY A 71 4.27 -16.46 4.25
N TRP A 72 3.69 -15.60 5.09
CA TRP A 72 3.22 -15.98 6.42
C TRP A 72 1.69 -15.98 6.47
N ARG A 73 1.13 -17.04 7.06
CA ARG A 73 -0.33 -17.25 7.18
C ARG A 73 -1.08 -16.08 7.82
N TRP A 74 -0.39 -15.27 8.62
CA TRP A 74 -0.94 -14.21 9.45
C TRP A 74 -0.72 -12.82 8.84
N VAL A 75 0.07 -12.71 7.77
CA VAL A 75 0.32 -11.44 7.07
C VAL A 75 -0.63 -11.35 5.88
N THR A 76 -1.70 -10.59 6.08
CA THR A 76 -2.72 -10.31 5.08
C THR A 76 -2.35 -9.12 4.21
N ASN A 77 -3.01 -8.97 3.06
CA ASN A 77 -2.87 -7.79 2.21
C ASN A 77 -3.12 -6.47 2.97
N ASP A 78 -4.06 -6.47 3.93
CA ASP A 78 -4.36 -5.29 4.75
C ASP A 78 -3.15 -4.82 5.57
N ALA A 79 -2.38 -5.76 6.13
CA ALA A 79 -1.19 -5.44 6.92
C ALA A 79 -0.07 -4.86 6.06
N VAL A 80 0.09 -5.38 4.84
CA VAL A 80 1.05 -4.88 3.86
C VAL A 80 0.67 -3.47 3.39
N ASN A 81 -0.61 -3.25 3.06
CA ASN A 81 -1.13 -1.93 2.70
C ASN A 81 -0.97 -0.91 3.84
N LEU A 82 -1.20 -1.31 5.08
CA LEU A 82 -0.98 -0.45 6.25
C LEU A 82 0.49 -0.04 6.36
N ALA A 83 1.41 -1.00 6.24
CA ALA A 83 2.85 -0.73 6.30
C ALA A 83 3.33 0.19 5.17
N ALA A 84 2.83 -0.04 3.95
CA ALA A 84 3.09 0.81 2.79
C ALA A 84 2.58 2.25 3.01
N THR A 85 1.36 2.40 3.52
CA THR A 85 0.74 3.70 3.79
C THR A 85 1.49 4.46 4.89
N VAL A 86 1.84 3.79 5.99
CA VAL A 86 2.59 4.39 7.10
C VAL A 86 3.99 4.82 6.63
N THR A 87 4.66 4.00 5.82
CA THR A 87 5.97 4.35 5.26
C THR A 87 5.87 5.58 4.37
N GLY A 88 4.91 5.62 3.44
CA GLY A 88 4.73 6.75 2.55
C GLY A 88 4.38 8.04 3.30
N ALA A 89 3.53 7.95 4.31
CA ALA A 89 3.19 9.08 5.18
C ALA A 89 4.41 9.57 5.98
N ALA A 90 5.21 8.66 6.54
CA ALA A 90 6.41 9.02 7.29
C ALA A 90 7.46 9.72 6.41
N VAL A 91 7.70 9.20 5.19
CA VAL A 91 8.61 9.83 4.23
C VAL A 91 8.11 11.23 3.85
N ALA A 92 6.83 11.37 3.49
CA ALA A 92 6.26 12.67 3.15
C ALA A 92 6.37 13.67 4.31
N ALA A 93 6.11 13.23 5.55
CA ALA A 93 6.16 14.07 6.75
C ALA A 93 7.56 14.61 7.08
N THR A 94 8.64 13.92 6.66
CA THR A 94 10.00 14.44 6.81
C THR A 94 10.34 15.57 5.83
N MET A 95 9.54 15.74 4.77
CA MET A 95 9.82 16.65 3.65
C MET A 95 8.90 17.87 3.61
N THR A 96 7.72 17.78 4.23
CA THR A 96 6.79 18.90 4.47
C THR A 96 7.30 19.80 5.58
#